data_AF-A0AAP4EB46-F1
#
_entry.id   AF-A0AAP4EB46-F1
#
_cell.length_a   1.000
_cell.length_b   1.000
_cell.length_c   1.000
_cell.angle_alpha   90.00
_cell.angle_beta   90.00
_cell.angle_gamma   90.00
#
_symmetry.space_group_name_H-M   'P 1'
#
loop_
_entity.id
_entity.type
_entity.pdbx_description
1 polymer ?
#
loop_
_entity_poly.entity_id
_entity_poly.type
_entity_poly.pdbx_seq_one_letter_code
_entity_poly.pdbx_strand_id
1 'polypeptide(L)' 'MFDDKHSLFLQAMDRYRGKVSNTLLAEIKASKTAVEALYKIFEVMISEVEDTLSGYLIVNSAVELGALKLLET' A
#
# COMPACT_ATOMS: atom_id res chain seq x y z
N MET A 1 -19.98 9.06 1.24
CA MET A 1 -20.05 9.16 -0.24
C MET A 1 -18.76 9.79 -0.68
N PHE A 2 -18.18 9.36 -1.80
CA PHE A 2 -17.01 10.01 -2.38
C PHE A 2 -17.53 11.08 -3.33
N ASP A 3 -17.19 12.35 -3.06
CA ASP A 3 -17.72 13.47 -3.83
C ASP A 3 -17.14 13.54 -5.24
N ASP A 4 -15.93 12.98 -5.44
CA ASP A 4 -15.29 12.85 -6.74
C ASP A 4 -14.32 11.64 -6.80
N LYS A 5 -13.96 11.23 -8.03
CA LYS A 5 -13.09 10.08 -8.33
C LYS A 5 -11.68 10.24 -7.73
N HIS A 6 -11.16 11.47 -7.64
CA HIS A 6 -9.84 11.74 -7.10
C HIS A 6 -9.82 11.61 -5.56
N SER A 7 -10.85 12.09 -4.87
CA SER A 7 -11.06 11.87 -3.42
C SER A 7 -11.15 10.37 -3.08
N LEU A 8 -11.81 9.57 -3.94
CA LEU A 8 -11.85 8.11 -3.79
C LEU A 8 -10.44 7.48 -3.83
N PHE A 9 -9.62 7.82 -4.82
CA PHE A 9 -8.28 7.23 -4.93
C PHE A 9 -7.32 7.71 -3.84
N LEU A 10 -7.45 8.96 -3.38
CA LEU A 10 -6.68 9.44 -2.23
C LEU A 10 -7.00 8.63 -0.97
N GLN A 11 -8.28 8.43 -0.66
CA GLN A 11 -8.70 7.65 0.51
C GLN A 11 -8.32 6.17 0.39
N ALA A 12 -8.46 5.59 -0.81
CA ALA A 12 -8.02 4.23 -1.09
C ALA A 12 -6.51 4.09 -0.82
N MET A 13 -5.70 4.98 -1.39
CA MET A 13 -4.25 4.98 -1.20
C MET A 13 -3.88 5.13 0.28
N ASP A 14 -4.56 6.00 1.03
CA ASP A 14 -4.33 6.19 2.46
C ASP A 14 -4.61 4.91 3.27
N ARG A 15 -5.77 4.29 3.00
CA ARG A 15 -6.19 3.03 3.63
C ARG A 15 -5.20 1.90 3.37
N TYR A 16 -4.82 1.67 2.12
CA TYR A 16 -3.96 0.54 1.78
C TYR A 16 -2.51 0.76 2.21
N ARG A 17 -2.01 2.00 2.14
CA ARG A 17 -0.71 2.36 2.71
C ARG A 17 -0.69 2.12 4.22
N GLY A 18 -1.72 2.55 4.94
CA GLY A 18 -1.87 2.31 6.37
C GLY A 18 -1.90 0.82 6.73
N LYS A 19 -2.66 0.01 5.97
CA LYS A 19 -2.72 -1.45 6.14
C LYS A 19 -1.33 -2.08 6.00
N VAL A 20 -0.62 -1.82 4.90
CA VAL A 20 0.72 -2.38 4.64
C VAL A 20 1.71 -1.91 5.71
N SER A 21 1.70 -0.62 6.04
CA SER A 21 2.61 -0.06 7.05
C SER A 21 2.41 -0.68 8.43
N ASN A 22 1.16 -0.87 8.86
CA ASN A 22 0.86 -1.50 10.15
C ASN A 22 1.31 -2.97 10.20
N THR A 23 1.07 -3.73 9.13
CA THR A 23 1.55 -5.11 9.03
C THR A 23 3.08 -5.18 9.10
N LEU A 24 3.78 -4.39 8.28
CA LEU A 24 5.24 -4.36 8.28
C LEU A 24 5.81 -3.94 9.65
N LEU A 25 5.23 -2.92 10.28
CA LEU A 25 5.65 -2.47 11.62
C LEU A 25 5.44 -3.54 12.68
N ALA A 26 4.36 -4.33 12.60
CA ALA A 26 4.12 -5.43 13.52
C ALA A 26 5.18 -6.52 13.37
N GLU A 27 5.47 -6.93 12.13
CA GLU A 27 6.48 -7.96 11.84
C GLU A 27 7.91 -7.51 12.20
N ILE A 28 8.26 -6.25 11.90
CA ILE A 28 9.57 -5.68 12.28
C ILE A 28 9.73 -5.66 13.81
N LYS A 29 8.69 -5.26 14.55
CA LYS A 29 8.72 -5.23 16.02
C LYS A 29 8.77 -6.62 16.65
N ALA A 30 8.21 -7.62 15.98
CA ALA A 30 8.25 -9.01 16.42
C ALA A 30 9.61 -9.69 16.11
N SER A 31 10.39 -9.13 15.19
CA SER A 31 11.69 -9.67 14.77
C SER A 31 12.77 -9.43 15.83
N LYS A 32 13.64 -10.42 16.05
CA LYS A 32 14.71 -10.35 17.05
C LYS A 32 16.00 -9.76 16.49
N THR A 33 16.19 -9.82 15.18
CA THR A 33 17.38 -9.31 14.50
C THR A 33 17.02 -8.49 13.27
N ALA A 34 17.94 -7.63 12.85
CA ALA A 34 17.77 -6.86 11.60
C ALA A 34 17.65 -7.77 10.37
N VAL A 35 18.35 -8.90 10.36
CA VAL A 35 18.29 -9.89 9.27
C VAL A 35 16.91 -10.52 9.20
N GLU A 36 16.35 -10.94 10.35
CA GLU A 36 15.00 -11.48 10.44
C GLU A 36 13.95 -10.45 10.00
N ALA A 37 14.08 -9.19 10.44
CA ALA A 37 13.19 -8.12 10.03
C ALA A 37 13.20 -7.89 8.51
N LEU A 38 14.38 -7.95 7.88
CA LEU A 38 14.50 -7.86 6.41
C LEU A 38 13.79 -9.02 5.71
N TYR A 39 13.98 -10.25 6.17
CA TYR A 39 13.26 -11.40 5.61
C TYR A 39 11.75 -11.26 5.75
N LYS A 40 11.28 -10.78 6.91
CA LYS A 40 9.85 -10.53 7.14
C LYS A 40 9.27 -9.44 6.25
N ILE A 41 10.02 -8.38 5.97
CA ILE A 41 9.60 -7.35 5.00
C ILE A 41 9.40 -7.99 3.61
N PHE A 42 10.36 -8.79 3.15
CA PHE A 42 10.21 -9.46 1.85
C PHE A 42 9.04 -10.44 1.85
N GLU A 43 8.91 -11.27 2.88
CA GLU A 43 7.81 -12.22 3.03
C GLU A 43 6.45 -11.51 2.92
N VAL A 44 6.23 -10.41 3.65
CA VAL A 44 4.98 -9.62 3.58
C VAL A 44 4.74 -9.03 2.19
N MET A 45 5.78 -8.58 1.49
CA MET A 45 5.64 -7.88 0.21
C MET A 45 5.47 -8.83 -0.98
N ILE A 46 6.02 -10.05 -0.90
CA ILE A 46 5.95 -11.05 -1.97
C ILE A 46 4.86 -12.10 -1.74
N SER A 47 4.29 -12.15 -0.53
CA SER A 47 3.26 -13.12 -0.19
C SER A 47 2.01 -12.91 -1.04
N GLU A 48 1.64 -13.94 -1.80
CA GLU A 48 0.42 -13.98 -2.62
C GLU A 48 -0.83 -14.35 -1.80
N VAL A 49 -0.85 -14.13 -0.47
CA VAL A 49 -2.05 -14.38 0.35
C VAL A 49 -3.23 -13.64 -0.28
N GLU A 50 -4.19 -14.44 -0.76
CA GLU A 50 -5.24 -14.12 -1.75
C GLU A 50 -6.07 -12.86 -1.44
N ASP A 51 -6.06 -12.39 -0.19
CA ASP A 51 -6.89 -11.27 0.30
C ASP A 51 -6.19 -9.90 0.31
N THR A 52 -4.95 -9.80 -0.17
CA THR A 52 -4.16 -8.56 -0.08
C THR A 52 -3.85 -7.95 -1.44
N LEU A 53 -4.88 -7.52 -2.17
CA LEU A 53 -4.78 -6.62 -3.35
C LEU A 53 -4.16 -5.24 -3.02
N SER A 54 -3.58 -5.03 -1.84
CA SER A 54 -3.10 -3.72 -1.38
C SER A 54 -1.98 -3.17 -2.27
N GLY A 55 -1.06 -4.00 -2.75
CA GLY A 55 -0.04 -3.58 -3.71
C GLY A 55 -0.66 -3.09 -5.03
N TYR A 56 -1.52 -3.90 -5.64
CA TYR A 56 -2.24 -3.54 -6.87
C TYR A 56 -3.07 -2.26 -6.70
N LEU A 57 -3.78 -2.12 -5.59
CA LEU A 57 -4.63 -0.96 -5.34
C LEU A 57 -3.83 0.31 -5.06
N ILE A 58 -2.67 0.22 -4.38
CA ILE A 58 -1.75 1.35 -4.21
C ILE A 58 -1.23 1.82 -5.58
N VAL A 59 -0.75 0.89 -6.41
CA VAL A 59 -0.21 1.22 -7.74
C VAL A 59 -1.29 1.82 -8.63
N ASN A 60 -2.46 1.20 -8.72
CA ASN A 60 -3.57 1.69 -9.55
C ASN A 60 -4.06 3.06 -9.08
N SER A 61 -4.17 3.28 -7.77
CA SER A 61 -4.56 4.58 -7.22
C SER A 61 -3.52 5.65 -7.56
N ALA A 62 -2.22 5.35 -7.41
CA ALA A 62 -1.15 6.28 -7.74
C ALA A 62 -1.13 6.65 -9.25
N VAL A 63 -1.38 5.68 -10.13
CA VAL A 63 -1.47 5.91 -11.59
C VAL A 63 -2.64 6.84 -11.92
N GLU A 64 -3.83 6.58 -11.37
CA GLU A 64 -5.02 7.41 -11.62
C GLU A 64 -4.83 8.85 -11.09
N LEU A 65 -4.24 9.00 -9.90
CA LEU A 65 -3.91 10.32 -9.33
C LEU A 65 -2.85 11.07 -10.17
N GLY A 66 -1.87 10.35 -10.72
CA GLY A 66 -0.82 10.92 -11.57
C GLY A 66 -1.31 11.30 -12.97
N ALA A 67 -2.19 10.48 -13.57
CA ALA A 67 -2.77 10.73 -14.89
C ALA A 67 -3.64 11.99 -14.91
N LEU A 68 -4.35 12.29 -13.81
CA LEU A 68 -5.11 13.52 -13.67
C LEU A 68 -4.22 14.78 -13.77
N LYS A 69 -2.97 14.68 -13.30
CA LYS A 69 -1.99 15.77 -13.28
C LYS A 69 -1.36 16.08 -14.64
N LEU A 70 -1.47 15.16 -15.60
CA LEU A 70 -0.94 15.30 -16.97
C LEU A 70 -1.99 15.86 -17.96
N LEU A 71 -3.27 15.90 -17.59
CA LEU A 71 -4.35 16.47 -18.41
C LEU A 71 -4.63 17.96 -18.09
N GLU A 72 -3.99 18.51 -17.05
CA GLU A 72 -4.08 19.93 -16.65
C GLU A 72 -2.87 20.77 -17.12
N THR A 73 -1.99 20.20 -17.94
CA THR A 73 -0.86 20.87 -18.63
C THR A 73 -1.04 20.84 -20.13
#